data_AF-A0A7C4P488-F1
#
_entry.id   AF-A0A7C4P488-F1
#
_cell.length_a   1.000
_cell.length_b   1.000
_cell.length_c   1.000
_cell.angle_alpha   90.00
_cell.angle_beta   90.00
_cell.angle_gamma   90.00
#
_symmetry.space_group_name_H-M   'P 1'
#
loop_
_entity.id
_entity.type
_entity.pdbx_description
1 polymer ?
#
loop_
_entity_poly.entity_id
_entity_poly.type
_entity_poly.pdbx_seq_one_letter_code
_entity_poly.pdbx_strand_id
1 'polypeptide(L)'
;MIQRDDFQKILYGVLVVFILGILIYIGFISTLASASPAPERTPIPTLIPATLPAPQAVAGPAKCSVKIVDLFAAWINAGYPEIEPFDLTAQDGVVCTALFKADILPVLNEANLWYPGAPACTTCHNSTLAVTGAQMDLSSYSGILAGSRRASPEAKGKDILGGGDWKQSLLYEVLITRKGQPLAMPLGRPLDLDINTVIVLAGVPK
;
A
#
# COMPACT_ATOMS: atom_id res chain seq x y z
N MET A 1 -48.28 35.86 20.35
CA MET A 1 -48.84 34.60 19.82
C MET A 1 -48.74 34.69 18.30
N ILE A 2 -47.67 34.16 17.70
CA ILE A 2 -47.52 34.10 16.23
C ILE A 2 -48.54 33.05 15.77
N GLN A 3 -49.54 33.44 14.97
CA GLN A 3 -50.51 32.47 14.47
C GLN A 3 -49.82 31.50 13.51
N ARG A 4 -50.31 30.25 13.45
CA ARG A 4 -49.77 29.18 12.60
C ARG A 4 -49.57 29.62 11.13
N ASP A 5 -50.43 30.51 10.66
CA ASP A 5 -50.41 31.04 9.30
C ASP A 5 -49.25 32.03 9.07
N ASP A 6 -48.83 32.76 10.10
CA ASP A 6 -47.67 33.66 10.03
C ASP A 6 -46.36 32.87 9.99
N PHE A 7 -46.27 31.78 10.76
CA PHE A 7 -45.10 30.89 10.73
C PHE A 7 -44.97 30.21 9.35
N GLN A 8 -46.07 29.77 8.74
CA GLN A 8 -46.05 29.18 7.40
C GLN A 8 -45.57 30.19 6.36
N LYS A 9 -46.06 31.44 6.39
CA LYS A 9 -45.62 32.49 5.45
C LYS A 9 -44.14 32.81 5.59
N ILE A 10 -43.62 32.87 6.82
CA ILE A 10 -42.20 33.09 7.08
C ILE A 10 -41.36 31.91 6.59
N LEU A 11 -41.79 30.67 6.89
CA LEU A 11 -41.10 29.46 6.47
C LEU A 11 -41.04 29.34 4.93
N TYR A 12 -42.15 29.57 4.24
CA TYR A 12 -42.17 29.57 2.77
C TYR A 12 -41.34 30.70 2.17
N GLY A 13 -41.37 31.90 2.78
CA GLY A 13 -40.53 33.02 2.36
C GLY A 13 -39.04 32.71 2.45
N VAL A 14 -38.59 32.15 3.58
CA VAL A 14 -37.18 31.75 3.76
C VAL A 14 -36.79 30.64 2.79
N LEU A 15 -37.66 29.65 2.59
CA LEU A 15 -37.39 28.51 1.72
C LEU A 15 -37.26 28.95 0.24
N VAL A 16 -38.11 29.86 -0.22
CA VAL A 16 -38.02 30.43 -1.58
C VAL A 16 -36.73 31.21 -1.77
N VAL A 17 -36.37 32.08 -0.81
CA VAL A 17 -35.13 32.86 -0.88
C VAL A 17 -33.91 31.94 -0.89
N PHE A 18 -33.91 30.89 -0.07
CA PHE A 18 -32.82 29.92 0.00
C PHE A 18 -32.65 29.15 -1.31
N ILE A 19 -33.74 28.68 -1.91
CA ILE A 19 -33.70 27.98 -3.21
C ILE A 19 -33.18 28.91 -4.31
N LEU A 20 -33.66 30.16 -4.37
CA LEU A 20 -33.17 31.14 -5.34
C LEU A 20 -31.67 31.43 -5.15
N GLY A 21 -31.21 31.52 -3.90
CA GLY A 21 -29.79 31.68 -3.58
C GLY A 21 -28.94 30.50 -4.08
N ILE A 22 -29.40 29.26 -3.90
CA ILE A 22 -28.72 28.07 -4.41
C ILE A 22 -28.65 28.09 -5.95
N LEU A 23 -29.75 28.42 -6.63
CA LEU A 23 -29.78 28.45 -8.09
C LEU A 23 -28.83 29.51 -8.67
N ILE A 24 -28.76 30.69 -8.04
CA ILE A 24 -27.82 31.75 -8.42
C ILE A 24 -26.37 31.29 -8.16
N TYR A 25 -26.10 30.65 -7.02
CA TYR A 25 -24.77 30.16 -6.67
C TYR A 25 -24.27 29.06 -7.63
N ILE A 26 -25.13 28.12 -7.99
CA ILE A 26 -24.81 27.07 -8.98
C ILE A 26 -24.50 27.70 -10.33
N GLY A 27 -25.31 28.66 -10.80
CA GLY A 27 -25.04 29.40 -12.04
C GLY A 27 -23.70 30.16 -12.02
N PHE A 28 -23.32 30.71 -10.87
CA PHE A 28 -22.02 31.37 -10.68
C PHE A 28 -20.85 30.39 -10.75
N ILE A 29 -20.95 29.19 -10.14
CA ILE A 29 -19.91 28.16 -10.28
C ILE A 29 -19.82 27.64 -11.72
N SER A 30 -20.95 27.47 -12.40
CA SER A 30 -20.97 26.99 -13.79
C SER A 30 -20.36 27.97 -14.79
N THR A 31 -20.34 29.28 -14.48
CA THR A 31 -19.72 30.31 -15.36
C THR A 31 -18.22 30.49 -15.11
N LEU A 32 -17.71 30.11 -13.93
CA LEU A 32 -16.29 30.08 -13.61
C LEU A 32 -15.55 28.84 -14.14
N ALA A 33 -16.28 27.81 -14.56
CA ALA A 33 -15.73 26.62 -15.21
C ALA A 33 -15.50 26.85 -16.72
N SER A 34 -14.78 27.91 -17.07
CA SER A 34 -14.22 28.07 -18.41
C SER A 34 -12.90 27.28 -18.51
N ALA A 35 -12.78 26.51 -19.59
CA ALA A 35 -11.75 25.52 -19.85
C ALA A 35 -10.33 25.99 -19.54
N SER A 36 -9.62 25.22 -18.71
CA SER A 36 -8.17 25.29 -18.67
C SER A 36 -7.63 24.89 -20.06
N PRO A 37 -6.70 25.66 -20.65
CA PRO A 37 -6.03 25.23 -21.87
C PRO A 37 -5.28 23.92 -21.59
N ALA A 38 -5.30 23.01 -22.57
CA ALA A 38 -4.54 21.77 -22.49
C ALA A 38 -3.05 22.10 -22.24
N PRO A 39 -2.36 21.36 -21.36
CA PRO A 39 -0.94 21.61 -21.10
C PRO A 39 -0.15 21.45 -22.40
N GLU A 40 0.63 22.48 -22.74
CA GLU A 40 1.50 22.46 -23.90
C GLU A 40 2.53 21.33 -23.73
N ARG A 41 2.43 20.31 -24.60
CA ARG A 41 3.38 19.19 -24.60
C ARG A 41 4.66 19.68 -25.24
N THR A 42 5.67 19.96 -24.42
CA THR A 42 7.04 20.04 -24.94
C THR A 42 7.38 18.70 -25.61
N PRO A 43 7.98 18.71 -26.81
CA PRO A 43 8.54 17.49 -27.36
C PRO A 43 9.49 16.90 -26.32
N ILE A 44 9.27 15.63 -25.95
CA ILE A 44 10.24 14.87 -25.16
C ILE A 44 11.55 14.99 -25.95
N PRO A 45 12.64 15.52 -25.37
CA PRO A 45 13.92 15.56 -26.05
C PRO A 45 14.20 14.12 -26.50
N THR A 46 14.24 13.94 -27.82
CA THR A 46 14.42 12.65 -28.46
C THR A 46 15.58 11.97 -27.75
N LEU A 47 15.29 10.89 -27.02
CA LEU A 47 16.31 10.17 -26.28
C LEU A 47 17.40 9.82 -27.28
N ILE A 48 18.57 10.45 -27.13
CA ILE A 48 19.78 10.00 -27.80
C ILE A 48 19.91 8.53 -27.37
N PRO A 49 19.88 7.56 -28.29
CA PRO A 49 19.99 6.16 -27.92
C PRO A 49 21.28 6.00 -27.12
N ALA A 50 21.16 5.61 -25.86
CA ALA A 50 22.31 5.31 -25.04
C ALA A 50 23.04 4.13 -25.69
N THR A 51 24.16 4.40 -26.35
CA THR A 51 25.12 3.40 -26.84
C THR A 51 26.01 2.87 -25.72
N LEU A 52 25.50 2.88 -24.49
CA LEU A 52 26.14 2.17 -23.40
C LEU A 52 26.12 0.68 -23.77
N PRO A 53 27.25 -0.04 -23.66
CA PRO A 53 27.25 -1.49 -23.73
C PRO A 53 26.16 -1.99 -22.80
N ALA A 54 25.31 -2.91 -23.30
CA ALA A 54 24.33 -3.57 -22.44
C ALA A 54 25.08 -4.06 -21.20
N PRO A 55 24.65 -3.70 -19.97
CA PRO A 55 25.19 -4.31 -18.78
C PRO A 55 25.13 -5.81 -19.03
N GLN A 56 26.29 -6.48 -19.02
CA GLN A 56 26.28 -7.93 -18.99
C GLN A 56 25.52 -8.27 -17.72
N ALA A 57 24.30 -8.78 -17.89
CA ALA A 57 23.56 -9.36 -16.80
C ALA A 57 24.42 -10.52 -16.32
N VAL A 58 25.22 -10.28 -15.29
CA VAL A 58 25.76 -11.34 -14.47
C VAL A 58 24.49 -11.97 -13.91
N ALA A 59 24.05 -13.06 -14.55
CA ALA A 59 22.85 -13.76 -14.13
C ALA A 59 23.11 -14.15 -12.68
N GLY A 60 22.45 -13.44 -11.76
CA GLY A 60 22.42 -13.84 -10.37
C GLY A 60 21.89 -15.27 -10.28
N PRO A 61 22.06 -15.94 -9.15
CA PRO A 61 21.47 -17.26 -8.94
C PRO A 61 19.99 -17.21 -9.31
N ALA A 62 19.54 -18.20 -10.09
CA ALA A 62 18.15 -18.29 -10.51
C ALA A 62 17.25 -18.20 -9.27
N LYS A 63 16.34 -17.23 -9.26
CA LYS A 63 15.40 -17.02 -8.15
C LYS A 63 14.15 -17.87 -8.36
N CYS A 64 13.51 -18.30 -7.28
CA CYS A 64 12.28 -19.07 -7.36
C CYS A 64 11.05 -18.18 -7.58
N SER A 65 10.10 -18.66 -8.38
CA SER A 65 8.78 -18.04 -8.53
C SER A 65 7.89 -18.47 -7.36
N VAL A 66 7.54 -17.54 -6.48
CA VAL A 66 6.81 -17.81 -5.24
C VAL A 66 5.65 -16.84 -5.08
N LYS A 67 4.58 -17.27 -4.41
CA LYS A 67 3.53 -16.34 -4.02
C LYS A 67 4.03 -15.47 -2.87
N ILE A 68 3.81 -14.15 -2.93
CA ILE A 68 4.25 -13.23 -1.86
C ILE A 68 3.70 -13.67 -0.49
N VAL A 69 2.43 -14.10 -0.45
CA VAL A 69 1.77 -14.56 0.77
C VAL A 69 2.48 -15.78 1.37
N ASP A 70 2.90 -16.73 0.54
CA ASP A 70 3.60 -17.93 1.00
C ASP A 70 5.03 -17.61 1.47
N LEU A 71 5.68 -16.62 0.85
CA LEU A 71 6.98 -16.11 1.29
C LEU A 71 6.91 -15.51 2.70
N PHE A 72 5.92 -14.66 2.99
CA PHE A 72 5.71 -14.13 4.35
C PHE A 72 5.32 -15.23 5.34
N ALA A 73 4.45 -16.16 4.92
CA ALA A 73 4.04 -17.27 5.75
C ALA A 73 5.24 -18.13 6.17
N ALA A 74 6.10 -18.50 5.21
CA ALA A 74 7.30 -19.28 5.46
C ALA A 74 8.27 -18.57 6.42
N TRP A 75 8.54 -17.28 6.19
CA TRP A 75 9.42 -16.49 7.05
C TRP A 75 8.88 -16.37 8.48
N ILE A 76 7.60 -16.01 8.65
CA ILE A 76 6.99 -15.83 9.97
C ILE A 76 6.92 -17.15 10.73
N ASN A 77 6.48 -18.22 10.06
CA ASN A 77 6.37 -19.55 10.68
C ASN A 77 7.73 -20.16 11.02
N ALA A 78 8.81 -19.73 10.35
CA ALA A 78 10.18 -20.09 10.70
C ALA A 78 10.73 -19.30 11.92
N GLY A 79 9.90 -18.47 12.57
CA GLY A 79 10.33 -17.60 13.67
C GLY A 79 11.02 -16.33 13.19
N TYR A 80 10.68 -15.87 11.98
CA TYR A 80 11.12 -14.59 11.40
C TYR A 80 12.63 -14.33 11.52
N PRO A 81 13.51 -15.24 11.06
CA PRO A 81 14.97 -15.06 11.15
C PRO A 81 15.42 -13.82 10.36
N GLU A 82 16.43 -13.10 10.87
CA GLU A 82 17.02 -11.94 10.19
C GLU A 82 18.16 -12.34 9.26
N ILE A 83 19.05 -13.22 9.74
CA ILE A 83 20.30 -13.59 9.09
C ILE A 83 20.25 -15.03 8.61
N GLU A 84 19.61 -15.90 9.39
CA GLU A 84 19.50 -17.31 9.09
C GLU A 84 18.58 -17.54 7.88
N PRO A 85 18.95 -18.46 6.98
CA PRO A 85 18.08 -18.85 5.89
C PRO A 85 16.82 -19.55 6.40
N PHE A 86 15.72 -19.38 5.67
CA PHE A 86 14.49 -20.14 5.88
C PHE A 86 14.03 -20.80 4.57
N ASP A 87 13.30 -21.91 4.72
CA ASP A 87 12.82 -22.69 3.59
C ASP A 87 11.44 -22.22 3.15
N LEU A 88 11.23 -22.21 1.84
CA LEU A 88 9.92 -22.01 1.23
C LEU A 88 9.75 -22.90 0.01
N THR A 89 8.50 -23.23 -0.32
CA THR A 89 8.16 -24.01 -1.52
C THR A 89 7.73 -23.08 -2.65
N ALA A 90 8.38 -23.21 -3.80
CA ALA A 90 8.03 -22.49 -5.02
C ALA A 90 6.78 -23.05 -5.70
N GLN A 91 6.27 -22.32 -6.70
CA GLN A 91 5.05 -22.71 -7.41
C GLN A 91 5.15 -24.05 -8.15
N ASP A 92 6.35 -24.40 -8.60
CA ASP A 92 6.68 -25.66 -9.26
C ASP A 92 6.98 -26.81 -8.26
N GLY A 93 6.85 -26.55 -6.95
CA GLY A 93 7.11 -27.52 -5.89
C GLY A 93 8.58 -27.61 -5.46
N VAL A 94 9.48 -26.84 -6.07
CA VAL A 94 10.90 -26.81 -5.69
C VAL A 94 11.05 -26.17 -4.31
N VAL A 95 11.90 -26.75 -3.46
CA VAL A 95 12.27 -26.13 -2.17
C VAL A 95 13.36 -25.09 -2.43
N CYS A 96 13.11 -23.90 -1.93
CA CYS A 96 14.00 -22.75 -2.06
C CYS A 96 14.44 -22.25 -0.70
N THR A 97 15.60 -21.61 -0.68
CA THR A 97 16.18 -20.97 0.50
C THR A 97 16.12 -19.47 0.36
N ALA A 98 15.49 -18.77 1.29
CA ALA A 98 15.38 -17.30 1.30
C ALA A 98 16.04 -16.68 2.53
N LEU A 99 16.33 -15.39 2.43
CA LEU A 99 16.89 -14.55 3.48
C LEU A 99 16.04 -13.30 3.67
N PHE A 100 15.85 -12.86 4.92
CA PHE A 100 15.04 -11.67 5.21
C PHE A 100 15.48 -10.45 4.39
N LYS A 101 16.77 -10.11 4.42
CA LYS A 101 17.31 -8.93 3.73
C LYS A 101 17.19 -9.01 2.20
N ALA A 102 17.30 -10.21 1.64
CA ALA A 102 17.33 -10.40 0.18
C ALA A 102 15.95 -10.63 -0.44
N ASP A 103 14.99 -11.15 0.35
CA ASP A 103 13.74 -11.67 -0.19
C ASP A 103 12.49 -11.09 0.50
N ILE A 104 12.53 -10.79 1.81
CA ILE A 104 11.38 -10.22 2.54
C ILE A 104 11.40 -8.69 2.48
N LEU A 105 12.53 -8.09 2.84
CA LEU A 105 12.64 -6.63 2.95
C LEU A 105 12.36 -5.89 1.62
N PRO A 106 12.82 -6.38 0.45
CA PRO A 106 12.47 -5.76 -0.84
C PRO A 106 10.95 -5.72 -1.09
N VAL A 107 10.21 -6.76 -0.73
CA VAL A 107 8.74 -6.83 -0.91
C VAL A 107 8.00 -5.72 -0.14
N LEU A 108 8.59 -5.24 0.95
CA LEU A 108 8.05 -4.13 1.74
C LEU A 108 8.56 -2.76 1.27
N ASN A 109 9.78 -2.71 0.73
CA ASN A 109 10.48 -1.46 0.47
C ASN A 109 10.47 -1.02 -1.00
N GLU A 110 10.13 -1.90 -1.93
CA GLU A 110 10.12 -1.61 -3.36
C GLU A 110 8.70 -1.42 -3.89
N ALA A 111 8.55 -0.47 -4.81
CA ALA A 111 7.30 -0.24 -5.51
C ALA A 111 7.04 -1.31 -6.58
N ASN A 112 5.80 -1.42 -7.02
CA ASN A 112 5.33 -2.28 -8.12
C ASN A 112 5.42 -3.80 -7.89
N LEU A 113 5.81 -4.27 -6.70
CA LEU A 113 5.88 -5.72 -6.43
C LEU A 113 4.52 -6.37 -6.14
N TRP A 114 3.61 -5.65 -5.48
CA TRP A 114 2.29 -6.20 -5.13
C TRP A 114 1.29 -6.14 -6.30
N TYR A 115 1.40 -5.10 -7.13
CA TYR A 115 0.69 -4.92 -8.40
C TYR A 115 1.32 -3.73 -9.16
N PRO A 116 1.10 -3.59 -10.48
CA PRO A 116 1.58 -2.44 -11.24
C PRO A 116 1.08 -1.11 -10.66
N GLY A 117 2.00 -0.21 -10.33
CA GLY A 117 1.70 1.07 -9.68
C GLY A 117 1.59 1.01 -8.16
N ALA A 118 1.77 -0.15 -7.52
CA ALA A 118 1.75 -0.26 -6.07
C ALA A 118 2.87 0.59 -5.44
N PRO A 119 2.58 1.47 -4.46
CA PRO A 119 3.63 2.13 -3.71
C PRO A 119 4.35 1.10 -2.82
N ALA A 120 5.63 1.36 -2.52
CA ALA A 120 6.32 0.64 -1.44
C ALA A 120 5.58 0.84 -0.12
N CYS A 121 5.53 -0.17 0.74
CA CYS A 121 4.88 -0.09 2.05
C CYS A 121 5.52 1.01 2.91
N THR A 122 6.83 1.19 2.78
CA THR A 122 7.62 2.23 3.45
C THR A 122 7.26 3.66 3.07
N THR A 123 6.55 3.87 1.96
CA THR A 123 5.96 5.18 1.63
C THR A 123 5.11 5.70 2.79
N CYS A 124 4.35 4.80 3.44
CA CYS A 124 3.47 5.14 4.56
C CYS A 124 3.95 4.57 5.90
N HIS A 125 4.77 3.52 5.91
CA HIS A 125 5.24 2.82 7.11
C HIS A 125 6.77 2.83 7.21
N ASN A 126 7.33 3.95 7.62
CA ASN A 126 8.78 4.14 7.77
C ASN A 126 9.17 4.57 9.20
N SER A 127 10.45 4.88 9.38
CA SER A 127 11.03 5.26 10.68
C SER A 127 10.51 6.59 11.25
N THR A 128 9.82 7.43 10.47
CA THR A 128 9.29 8.72 10.93
C THR A 128 7.92 8.56 11.62
N LEU A 129 7.91 7.92 12.79
CA LEU A 129 6.68 7.47 13.47
C LEU A 129 5.63 8.56 13.76
N ALA A 130 6.03 9.82 13.86
CA ALA A 130 5.11 10.94 14.11
C ALA A 130 4.09 11.16 12.98
N VAL A 131 4.42 10.75 11.75
CA VAL A 131 3.59 10.98 10.55
C VAL A 131 3.29 9.71 9.78
N THR A 132 3.89 8.57 10.15
CA THR A 132 3.66 7.31 9.44
C THR A 132 2.34 6.67 9.83
N GLY A 133 1.73 6.04 8.83
CA GLY A 133 0.55 5.23 9.02
C GLY A 133 0.81 4.21 10.11
N ALA A 134 -0.15 4.07 11.03
CA ALA A 134 -0.09 3.10 12.10
C ALA A 134 1.08 3.23 13.09
N GLN A 135 1.87 4.32 13.09
CA GLN A 135 3.10 4.46 13.90
C GLN A 135 3.95 3.19 13.80
N MET A 136 4.24 2.77 12.57
CA MET A 136 4.92 1.52 12.24
C MET A 136 6.04 1.78 11.24
N ASP A 137 7.14 1.06 11.41
CA ASP A 137 8.30 1.10 10.51
C ASP A 137 8.51 -0.27 9.86
N LEU A 138 8.34 -0.36 8.54
CA LEU A 138 8.59 -1.56 7.76
C LEU A 138 9.93 -1.52 7.01
N SER A 139 10.71 -0.44 7.18
CA SER A 139 11.95 -0.22 6.43
C SER A 139 13.15 -1.06 6.90
N SER A 140 13.03 -1.68 8.08
CA SER A 140 14.09 -2.49 8.70
C SER A 140 13.53 -3.66 9.50
N TYR A 141 14.35 -4.68 9.74
CA TYR A 141 14.01 -5.81 10.60
C TYR A 141 13.59 -5.34 12.01
N SER A 142 14.41 -4.47 12.60
CA SER A 142 14.17 -3.92 13.94
C SER A 142 12.85 -3.14 14.03
N GLY A 143 12.49 -2.41 12.97
CA GLY A 143 11.22 -1.69 12.87
C GLY A 143 10.03 -2.63 12.80
N ILE A 144 10.12 -3.68 11.96
CA ILE A 144 9.10 -4.72 11.83
C ILE A 144 8.86 -5.42 13.18
N LEU A 145 9.93 -5.82 13.87
CA LEU A 145 9.86 -6.40 15.21
C LEU A 145 9.36 -5.43 16.28
N ALA A 146 9.50 -4.12 16.07
CA ALA A 146 8.97 -3.13 16.99
C ALA A 146 7.45 -2.99 16.90
N GLY A 147 6.86 -3.42 15.77
CA GLY A 147 5.42 -3.49 15.58
C GLY A 147 4.76 -2.15 15.26
N SER A 148 3.45 -2.08 15.48
CA SER A 148 2.60 -0.91 15.15
C SER A 148 2.07 -0.20 16.39
N ARG A 149 1.49 0.99 16.25
CA ARG A 149 0.92 1.80 17.35
C ARG A 149 1.95 2.11 18.45
N ARG A 150 3.18 2.35 18.03
CA ARG A 150 4.30 2.63 18.92
C ARG A 150 4.18 4.04 19.50
N ALA A 151 4.50 4.19 20.79
CA ALA A 151 4.51 5.50 21.46
C ALA A 151 5.76 6.33 21.12
N SER A 152 6.88 5.68 20.81
CA SER A 152 8.14 6.31 20.40
C SER A 152 8.97 5.36 19.51
N PRO A 153 10.05 5.86 18.85
CA PRO A 153 10.97 5.06 18.04
C PRO A 153 11.77 3.99 18.78
N GLU A 154 11.74 3.97 20.11
CA GLU A 154 12.39 2.97 20.97
C GLU A 154 11.38 2.00 21.57
N ALA A 155 10.12 2.40 21.68
CA ALA A 155 9.06 1.59 22.26
C ALA A 155 8.63 0.45 21.33
N LYS A 156 8.30 -0.71 21.94
CA LYS A 156 7.53 -1.78 21.29
C LYS A 156 6.05 -1.39 21.24
N GLY A 157 5.40 -1.74 20.15
CA GLY A 157 3.98 -1.56 19.92
C GLY A 157 3.23 -2.88 19.87
N LYS A 158 2.09 -2.87 19.17
CA LYS A 158 1.32 -4.08 18.84
C LYS A 158 2.12 -4.93 17.87
N ASP A 159 2.36 -6.19 18.25
CA ASP A 159 3.00 -7.19 17.40
C ASP A 159 2.22 -7.37 16.08
N ILE A 160 2.97 -7.40 14.99
CA ILE A 160 2.43 -7.58 13.65
C ILE A 160 2.71 -8.97 13.06
N LEU A 161 3.53 -9.78 13.72
CA LEU A 161 3.98 -11.10 13.27
C LEU A 161 3.26 -12.26 13.98
N GLY A 162 2.36 -11.97 14.93
CA GLY A 162 1.50 -12.98 15.54
C GLY A 162 2.27 -14.00 16.38
N GLY A 163 3.38 -13.60 17.01
CA GLY A 163 4.24 -14.51 17.76
C GLY A 163 4.90 -15.61 16.92
N GLY A 164 4.97 -15.46 15.59
CA GLY A 164 5.50 -16.50 14.69
C GLY A 164 4.44 -17.40 14.08
N ASP A 165 3.15 -17.08 14.23
CA ASP A 165 2.07 -17.72 13.48
C ASP A 165 1.51 -16.74 12.44
N TRP A 166 1.76 -17.03 11.16
CA TRP A 166 1.29 -16.20 10.04
C TRP A 166 -0.21 -15.92 10.11
N LYS A 167 -1.05 -16.91 10.41
CA LYS A 167 -2.51 -16.74 10.40
C LYS A 167 -3.02 -15.93 11.58
N GLN A 168 -2.24 -15.82 12.65
CA GLN A 168 -2.53 -14.97 13.81
C GLN A 168 -1.90 -13.58 13.69
N SER A 169 -1.08 -13.34 12.67
CA SER A 169 -0.38 -12.08 12.47
C SER A 169 -1.33 -10.96 12.04
N LEU A 170 -1.08 -9.74 12.55
CA LEU A 170 -1.78 -8.55 12.05
C LEU A 170 -1.49 -8.34 10.56
N LEU A 171 -0.29 -8.73 10.10
CA LEU A 171 0.09 -8.63 8.70
C LEU A 171 -0.84 -9.47 7.80
N TYR A 172 -1.16 -10.70 8.19
CA TYR A 172 -2.16 -11.53 7.51
C TYR A 172 -3.54 -10.89 7.53
N GLU A 173 -3.96 -10.35 8.67
CA GLU A 173 -5.27 -9.71 8.80
C GLU A 173 -5.44 -8.54 7.79
N VAL A 174 -4.44 -7.66 7.70
CA VAL A 174 -4.53 -6.46 6.84
C VAL A 174 -4.33 -6.75 5.36
N LEU A 175 -3.56 -7.79 5.00
CA LEU A 175 -3.32 -8.17 3.61
C LEU A 175 -4.42 -9.08 3.05
N ILE A 176 -4.90 -10.03 3.85
CA ILE A 176 -5.77 -11.12 3.39
C ILE A 176 -7.21 -10.90 3.86
N THR A 177 -7.43 -10.79 5.17
CA THR A 177 -8.77 -10.87 5.77
C THR A 177 -9.60 -9.62 5.51
N ARG A 178 -8.99 -8.45 5.42
CA ARG A 178 -9.68 -7.17 5.22
C ARG A 178 -10.05 -6.87 3.77
N LYS A 179 -10.03 -7.84 2.85
CA LYS A 179 -10.37 -7.61 1.42
C LYS A 179 -11.70 -6.85 1.28
N GLY A 180 -11.66 -5.71 0.58
CA GLY A 180 -12.85 -4.88 0.34
C GLY A 180 -13.26 -3.97 1.52
N GLN A 181 -12.47 -3.90 2.59
CA GLN A 181 -12.71 -3.00 3.73
C GLN A 181 -11.85 -1.71 3.64
N PRO A 182 -12.24 -0.60 4.31
CA PRO A 182 -11.58 0.71 4.23
C PRO A 182 -10.11 0.78 4.71
N LEU A 183 -9.50 -0.35 5.07
CA LEU A 183 -8.13 -0.45 5.59
C LEU A 183 -7.40 -1.69 5.05
N ALA A 184 -7.88 -2.25 3.93
CA ALA A 184 -7.20 -3.32 3.22
C ALA A 184 -5.88 -2.81 2.66
N MET A 185 -4.82 -3.59 2.85
CA MET A 185 -3.51 -3.30 2.26
C MET A 185 -3.21 -4.27 1.11
N PRO A 186 -2.38 -3.87 0.13
CA PRO A 186 -1.85 -2.51 -0.05
C PRO A 186 -2.90 -1.50 -0.56
N LEU A 187 -2.71 -0.21 -0.24
CA LEU A 187 -3.62 0.89 -0.62
C LEU A 187 -3.67 1.10 -2.14
N GLY A 188 -4.88 1.15 -2.70
CA GLY A 188 -5.08 1.31 -4.14
C GLY A 188 -5.02 -0.01 -4.93
N ARG A 189 -5.04 -1.15 -4.23
CA ARG A 189 -5.19 -2.47 -4.83
C ARG A 189 -6.45 -2.53 -5.71
N PRO A 190 -6.35 -3.03 -6.96
CA PRO A 190 -7.52 -3.32 -7.79
C PRO A 190 -8.50 -4.27 -7.12
N LEU A 191 -9.82 -4.04 -7.30
CA LEU A 191 -10.88 -4.82 -6.64
C LEU A 191 -10.87 -6.30 -7.06
N ASP A 192 -10.42 -6.58 -8.26
CA ASP A 192 -10.32 -7.90 -8.88
C ASP A 192 -9.00 -8.64 -8.56
N LEU A 193 -7.96 -7.93 -8.10
CA LEU A 193 -6.70 -8.56 -7.73
C LEU A 193 -6.91 -9.49 -6.53
N ASP A 194 -6.53 -10.76 -6.65
CA ASP A 194 -6.36 -11.66 -5.51
C ASP A 194 -4.90 -11.63 -5.03
N ILE A 195 -4.67 -11.16 -3.82
CA ILE A 195 -3.31 -11.04 -3.26
C ILE A 195 -2.63 -12.40 -3.07
N ASN A 196 -3.43 -13.48 -2.93
CA ASN A 196 -2.92 -14.84 -2.78
C ASN A 196 -2.34 -15.40 -4.09
N THR A 197 -2.51 -14.70 -5.21
CA THR A 197 -1.97 -15.11 -6.51
C THR A 197 -0.80 -14.24 -6.96
N VAL A 198 -0.43 -13.20 -6.20
CA VAL A 198 0.69 -12.31 -6.54
C VAL A 198 2.01 -13.05 -6.40
N ILE A 199 2.82 -12.98 -7.46
CA ILE A 199 4.05 -13.74 -7.62
C ILE A 199 5.25 -12.80 -7.56
N VAL A 200 6.31 -13.20 -6.85
CA VAL A 200 7.62 -12.55 -6.86
C VAL A 200 8.73 -13.58 -7.09
N LEU A 201 9.90 -13.07 -7.47
CA LEU A 201 11.12 -13.84 -7.54
C LEU A 201 11.84 -13.74 -6.19
N ALA A 202 11.90 -14.85 -5.45
CA ALA A 202 12.52 -14.89 -4.13
C ALA A 202 13.12 -16.27 -3.83
N GLY A 203 14.18 -16.27 -3.01
CA GLY A 203 14.94 -17.46 -2.65
C GLY A 203 15.72 -18.09 -3.81
N VAL A 204 16.62 -19.01 -3.48
CA VAL A 204 17.43 -19.77 -4.43
C VAL A 204 17.05 -21.25 -4.31
N PRO A 205 16.84 -21.98 -5.43
CA PRO A 205 16.58 -23.42 -5.42
C PRO A 205 17.64 -24.19 -4.63
N LYS A 206 17.21 -25.18 -3.86
CA LYS A 206 18.09 -26.16 -3.20
C LYS A 206 18.50 -27.29 -4.14
#